data_AF-A0A9W7AAI9-F1
#
_entry.id   AF-A0A9W7AAI9-F1
#
_cell.length_a   1.000
_cell.length_b   1.000
_cell.length_c   1.000
_cell.angle_alpha   90.00
_cell.angle_beta   90.00
_cell.angle_gamma   90.00
#
_symmetry.space_group_name_H-M   'P 1'
#
loop_
_entity.id
_entity.type
_entity.pdbx_description
1 polymer ?
#
loop_
_entity_poly.entity_id
_entity_poly.type
_entity_poly.pdbx_seq_one_letter_code
_entity_poly.pdbx_strand_id
1 'polypeptide(L)'
;MTKRAKALAAWMAGTEVCGIICDLRKRQMVMEADISTQYLVAKLDDSQRKEGVAFEEGKERMGGLHFLCVQEDENDEEPKGVWLLRNVEVK
;
A
#
# COMPACT_ATOMS: atom_id res chain seq x y z
N MET A 1 12.27 -1.32 -17.00
CA MET A 1 11.08 -1.41 -16.11
C MET A 1 10.99 -2.82 -15.55
N THR A 2 10.75 -2.94 -14.24
CA THR A 2 10.81 -4.23 -13.53
C THR A 2 9.44 -4.91 -13.52
N LYS A 3 9.39 -6.23 -13.75
CA LYS A 3 8.20 -7.12 -13.73
C LYS A 3 7.51 -7.27 -12.36
N ARG A 4 7.62 -6.27 -11.47
CA ARG A 4 7.17 -6.33 -10.07
C ARG A 4 5.66 -6.19 -9.93
N ALA A 5 5.00 -5.43 -10.80
CA ALA A 5 3.55 -5.21 -10.74
C ALA A 5 2.76 -6.52 -10.79
N LYS A 6 3.05 -7.38 -11.77
CA LYS A 6 2.39 -8.70 -11.90
C LYS A 6 2.70 -9.64 -10.72
N ALA A 7 3.94 -9.61 -10.23
CA ALA A 7 4.33 -10.44 -9.08
C ALA A 7 3.63 -9.99 -7.80
N LEU A 8 3.56 -8.69 -7.54
CA LEU A 8 2.85 -8.11 -6.40
C LEU A 8 1.35 -8.40 -6.49
N ALA A 9 0.75 -8.21 -7.67
CA ALA A 9 -0.67 -8.49 -7.89
C ALA A 9 -1.02 -9.97 -7.63
N ALA A 10 -0.17 -10.89 -8.09
CA ALA A 10 -0.35 -12.31 -7.81
C ALA A 10 -0.18 -12.65 -6.32
N TRP A 11 0.73 -11.97 -5.62
CA TRP A 11 0.94 -12.15 -4.17
C TRP A 11 -0.26 -11.65 -3.36
N MET A 12 -0.79 -10.46 -3.70
CA MET A 12 -1.99 -9.88 -3.08
C MET A 12 -3.27 -10.69 -3.34
N ALA A 13 -3.27 -11.59 -4.33
CA ALA A 13 -4.38 -12.53 -4.56
C ALA A 13 -4.35 -13.72 -3.58
N GLY A 14 -3.20 -14.00 -2.96
CA GLY A 14 -3.09 -14.92 -1.82
C GLY A 14 -3.74 -14.27 -0.60
N THR A 15 -4.74 -14.93 -0.02
CA THR A 15 -5.61 -14.44 1.06
C THR A 15 -4.90 -14.27 2.40
N GLU A 16 -3.89 -13.42 2.48
CA GLU A 16 -3.32 -12.92 3.73
C GLU A 16 -3.88 -11.52 4.02
N VAL A 17 -4.21 -11.25 5.28
CA VAL A 17 -4.69 -9.93 5.71
C VAL A 17 -3.51 -8.98 5.68
N CYS A 18 -3.46 -8.11 4.67
CA CYS A 18 -2.40 -7.12 4.57
C CYS A 18 -2.94 -5.69 4.46
N GLY A 19 -2.16 -4.74 4.95
CA GLY A 19 -2.45 -3.31 4.90
C GLY A 19 -1.25 -2.53 4.39
N ILE A 20 -1.50 -1.44 3.66
CA ILE A 20 -0.45 -0.53 3.23
C ILE A 20 -0.32 0.59 4.26
N ILE A 21 0.90 0.88 4.67
CA ILE A 21 1.21 1.94 5.64
C ILE A 21 2.32 2.84 5.09
N CYS A 22 2.14 4.14 5.23
CA CYS A 22 3.14 5.14 5.01
C CYS A 22 3.86 5.48 6.33
N ASP A 23 5.05 4.92 6.53
CA ASP A 23 5.94 5.31 7.64
C ASP A 23 6.62 6.63 7.30
N LEU A 24 6.01 7.72 7.76
CA LEU A 24 6.45 9.09 7.52
C LEU A 24 7.80 9.41 8.17
N ARG A 25 8.17 8.71 9.25
CA ARG A 25 9.45 8.91 9.95
C ARG A 25 10.59 8.33 9.12
N LYS A 26 10.39 7.13 8.58
CA LYS A 26 11.38 6.43 7.74
C LYS A 26 11.27 6.79 6.25
N ARG A 27 10.27 7.59 5.86
CA ARG A 27 9.98 8.00 4.47
C ARG A 27 9.80 6.81 3.54
N GLN A 28 8.96 5.88 3.96
CA GLN A 28 8.74 4.65 3.20
C GLN A 28 7.27 4.22 3.24
N MET A 29 6.85 3.59 2.15
CA MET A 29 5.63 2.81 2.12
C MET A 29 5.98 1.36 2.40
N VAL A 30 5.26 0.77 3.35
CA VAL A 30 5.39 -0.63 3.73
C VAL A 30 4.06 -1.35 3.58
N MET A 31 4.15 -2.65 3.37
CA MET A 31 3.03 -3.56 3.38
C MET A 31 3.18 -4.43 4.61
N GLU A 32 2.23 -4.33 5.53
CA GLU A 32 2.14 -5.20 6.69
C GLU A 32 1.36 -6.45 6.29
N ALA A 33 1.97 -7.63 6.43
CA ALA A 33 1.34 -8.92 6.14
C ALA A 33 0.91 -9.65 7.42
N ASP A 34 1.59 -9.38 8.53
CA ASP A 34 1.31 -9.92 9.86
C ASP A 34 1.94 -9.00 10.93
N ILE A 35 1.66 -9.25 12.21
CA ILE A 35 2.14 -8.48 13.37
C ILE A 35 3.66 -8.28 13.36
N SER A 36 4.41 -9.24 12.83
CA SER A 36 5.88 -9.20 12.80
C SER A 36 6.48 -9.08 11.39
N THR A 37 5.65 -9.03 10.36
CA THR A 37 6.10 -9.12 8.97
C THR A 37 5.71 -7.88 8.18
N GLN A 38 6.72 -7.08 7.85
CA GLN A 38 6.58 -5.90 7.00
C GLN A 38 7.51 -6.00 5.79
N TYR A 39 7.00 -5.61 4.63
CA TYR A 39 7.76 -5.53 3.39
C TYR A 39 7.88 -4.08 2.92
N LEU A 40 9.09 -3.65 2.56
CA LEU A 40 9.30 -2.36 1.92
C LEU A 40 8.71 -2.36 0.51
N VAL A 41 7.72 -1.50 0.27
CA VAL A 41 7.11 -1.30 -1.05
C VAL A 41 7.90 -0.25 -1.82
N ALA A 42 8.10 0.92 -1.22
CA ALA A 42 8.80 2.04 -1.85
C ALA A 42 9.43 2.97 -0.81
N LYS A 43 10.48 3.69 -1.20
CA LYS A 43 10.95 4.88 -0.50
C LYS A 43 10.24 6.10 -1.09
N LEU A 44 9.95 7.07 -0.25
CA LEU A 44 9.18 8.26 -0.61
C LEU A 44 10.10 9.47 -0.73
N ASP A 45 9.90 10.24 -1.79
CA ASP A 45 10.48 11.59 -1.90
C ASP A 45 9.69 12.63 -1.07
N ASP A 46 10.09 13.89 -1.17
CA ASP A 46 9.47 14.98 -0.40
C ASP A 46 8.02 15.30 -0.85
N SER A 47 7.68 15.04 -2.11
CA SER A 47 6.31 15.20 -2.63
C SER A 47 5.43 14.06 -2.14
N GLN A 48 5.89 12.84 -2.36
CA GLN A 48 5.22 11.61 -1.96
C GLN A 48 5.04 11.52 -0.44
N ARG A 49 5.92 12.13 0.36
CA ARG A 49 5.72 12.21 1.82
C ARG A 49 4.46 12.99 2.18
N LYS A 50 4.17 14.10 1.48
CA LYS A 50 2.97 14.90 1.76
C LYS A 50 1.70 14.13 1.40
N GLU A 51 1.72 13.43 0.28
CA GLU A 51 0.64 12.52 -0.12
C GLU A 51 0.45 11.37 0.88
N GLY A 52 1.57 10.82 1.37
CA GLY A 52 1.57 9.82 2.44
C GLY A 52 0.88 10.29 3.72
N VAL A 53 1.06 11.55 4.13
CA VAL A 53 0.33 12.13 5.27
C VAL A 53 -1.17 12.12 5.00
N ALA A 54 -1.59 12.67 3.85
CA ALA A 54 -3.00 12.73 3.48
C ALA A 54 -3.63 11.33 3.36
N PHE A 55 -2.85 10.35 2.89
CA PHE A 55 -3.26 8.95 2.81
C PHE A 55 -3.52 8.33 4.20
N GLU A 56 -2.62 8.49 5.17
CA GLU A 56 -2.82 7.98 6.52
C GLU A 56 -3.98 8.67 7.25
N GLU A 57 -4.07 10.00 7.17
CA GLU A 57 -5.18 10.74 7.77
C GLU A 57 -6.53 10.37 7.14
N GLY A 58 -6.56 10.17 5.82
CA GLY A 58 -7.76 9.71 5.11
C GLY A 58 -8.18 8.31 5.55
N LYS A 59 -7.22 7.40 5.68
CA LYS A 59 -7.44 6.03 6.12
C LYS A 59 -7.95 5.97 7.56
N GLU A 60 -7.40 6.78 8.46
CA GLU A 60 -7.86 6.89 9.85
C GLU A 60 -9.33 7.34 9.90
N ARG A 61 -9.68 8.40 9.18
CA ARG A 61 -11.08 8.90 9.10
C ARG A 61 -12.06 7.85 8.56
N MET A 62 -11.59 6.94 7.72
CA MET A 62 -12.37 5.85 7.14
C MET A 62 -12.30 4.54 7.94
N GLY A 63 -11.77 4.57 9.16
CA GLY A 63 -11.69 3.39 10.03
C GLY A 63 -10.79 2.28 9.50
N GLY A 64 -9.66 2.68 8.90
CA GLY A 64 -8.64 1.79 8.35
C GLY A 64 -8.83 1.42 6.87
N LEU A 65 -9.96 1.80 6.27
CA LEU A 65 -10.31 1.44 4.90
C LEU A 65 -9.49 2.24 3.87
N HIS A 66 -8.87 1.54 2.91
CA HIS A 66 -8.09 2.15 1.83
C HIS A 66 -8.03 1.24 0.60
N PHE A 67 -7.63 1.81 -0.54
CA PHE A 67 -7.44 1.06 -1.78
C PHE A 67 -5.95 0.91 -2.10
N LEU A 68 -5.59 -0.23 -2.67
CA LEU A 68 -4.30 -0.45 -3.35
C LEU A 68 -4.57 -0.70 -4.83
N CYS A 69 -4.01 0.15 -5.68
CA CYS A 69 -3.99 -0.04 -7.13
C CYS A 69 -2.56 -0.36 -7.57
N VAL A 70 -2.37 -1.43 -8.33
CA VAL A 70 -1.06 -1.84 -8.85
C VAL A 70 -1.08 -1.74 -10.37
N GLN A 71 -0.17 -0.95 -10.93
CA GLN A 71 -0.02 -0.71 -12.37
C GLN A 71 1.45 -0.80 -12.79
N GLU A 72 1.72 -0.98 -14.08
CA GLU A 72 3.07 -1.13 -14.61
C GLU A 72 3.69 0.23 -14.96
N ASP A 73 2.88 1.14 -15.50
CA ASP A 73 3.17 2.54 -15.72
C ASP A 73 2.10 3.45 -15.09
N GLU A 74 2.44 4.71 -14.82
CA GLU A 74 1.49 5.71 -14.30
C GLU A 74 0.43 6.12 -15.34
N ASN A 75 0.71 5.94 -16.63
CA ASN A 75 -0.16 6.26 -17.74
C ASN A 75 -0.98 5.06 -18.24
N ASP A 76 -0.87 3.89 -17.60
CA ASP A 76 -1.63 2.71 -17.98
C ASP A 76 -3.13 2.90 -17.69
N GLU A 77 -3.99 2.63 -18.68
CA GLU A 77 -5.44 2.71 -18.51
C GLU A 77 -6.01 1.52 -17.71
N GLU A 78 -5.32 0.38 -17.71
CA GLU A 78 -5.77 -0.85 -17.06
C GLU A 78 -4.81 -1.28 -15.93
N PRO A 79 -5.24 -1.22 -14.65
CA PRO A 79 -4.43 -1.69 -13.54
C PRO A 79 -4.28 -3.21 -13.58
N LYS A 80 -3.12 -3.70 -13.11
CA LYS A 80 -2.86 -5.15 -12.96
C LYS A 80 -3.64 -5.75 -11.79
N GLY A 81 -4.10 -4.91 -10.86
CA GLY A 81 -5.10 -5.29 -9.86
C GLY A 81 -5.45 -4.14 -8.93
N VAL A 82 -6.61 -4.28 -8.30
CA VAL A 82 -7.17 -3.31 -7.35
C VAL A 82 -7.74 -4.07 -6.16
N TRP A 83 -7.36 -3.66 -4.95
CA TRP A 83 -7.84 -4.25 -3.71
C TRP A 83 -8.42 -3.18 -2.80
N LEU A 84 -9.51 -3.54 -2.12
CA LEU A 84 -10.02 -2.81 -0.97
C LEU A 84 -9.49 -3.49 0.29
N LEU A 85 -8.69 -2.75 1.06
CA LEU A 85 -8.00 -3.22 2.25
C LEU A 85 -8.54 -2.48 3.47
N ARG A 86 -8.43 -3.10 4.65
CA ARG A 86 -8.79 -2.46 5.91
C ARG A 86 -7.79 -2.84 6.99
N ASN A 87 -7.12 -1.85 7.55
CA ASN A 87 -6.36 -2.03 8.79
C ASN A 87 -7.38 -2.19 9.93
N VAL A 88 -7.37 -3.35 10.58
CA VAL A 88 -8.22 -3.61 11.73
C VAL A 88 -7.36 -3.46 12.97
N GLU A 89 -7.51 -2.36 13.70
CA GLU A 89 -6.95 -2.29 15.05
C GLU A 89 -7.72 -3.28 15.93
N VAL A 90 -7.04 -4.34 16.37
CA VAL A 90 -7.57 -5.22 17.41
C VAL A 90 -7.47 -4.44 18.72
N LYS A 91 -8.61 -4.00 19.25
CA LYS A 91 -8.71 -3.40 20.59
C LYS A 91 -8.41 -4.42 21.67
#